data_AF-A0A8H7VFC5-F1
#
_entry.id   AF-A0A8H7VFC5-F1
#
_cell.length_a   1.000
_cell.length_b   1.000
_cell.length_c   1.000
_cell.angle_alpha   90.00
_cell.angle_beta   90.00
_cell.angle_gamma   90.00
#
_symmetry.space_group_name_H-M   'P 1'
#
loop_
_entity.id
_entity.type
_entity.pdbx_description
1 polymer ?
#
loop_
_entity_poly.entity_id
_entity_poly.type
_entity_poly.pdbx_seq_one_letter_code
_entity_poly.pdbx_strand_id
1 'polypeptide(L)'
;MGKFKLQSFSNLIESLASFPEKINSAIVHKEKHNNYKQQQQQQQQQQLVEACQSKENETQKQKKAQDELELLYKRRADPVYVLPIEIINSIFLLLPQEVLIICIQVSKSWREQILLACADVWRNIIIQDNKQDKQLACVTSYMGVHVKHMIINTTSEKVRFKYLKNIKNGHFNRIQSLKITSKYYL
;
A
#
# COMPACT_ATOMS: atom_id res chain seq x y z
N MET A 1 53.53 26.85 87.22
CA MET A 1 53.95 25.50 86.78
C MET A 1 53.14 25.11 85.55
N GLY A 2 53.74 25.13 84.36
CA GLY A 2 53.12 24.64 83.13
C GLY A 2 54.17 23.90 82.31
N LYS A 3 54.16 22.57 82.35
CA LYS A 3 55.03 21.73 81.51
C LYS A 3 54.37 21.58 80.14
N PHE A 4 54.74 22.43 79.18
CA PHE A 4 54.44 22.16 77.77
C PHE A 4 55.45 21.15 77.24
N LYS A 5 54.93 19.97 76.90
CA LYS A 5 55.68 18.88 76.27
C LYS A 5 56.00 19.33 74.84
N LEU A 6 57.25 19.71 74.59
CA LEU A 6 57.79 19.86 73.25
C LEU A 6 57.75 18.49 72.57
N GLN A 7 56.65 18.20 71.86
CA GLN A 7 56.67 17.12 70.88
C GLN A 7 57.68 17.48 69.79
N SER A 8 58.49 16.49 69.44
CA SER A 8 59.70 16.61 68.64
C SER A 8 59.50 17.42 67.35
N PHE A 9 60.31 18.48 67.19
CA PHE A 9 60.47 19.22 65.94
C PHE A 9 60.91 18.33 64.77
N SER A 10 61.48 17.14 65.03
CA SER A 10 61.86 16.19 63.97
C SER A 10 60.65 15.70 63.16
N ASN A 11 59.50 15.47 63.81
CA ASN A 11 58.29 14.98 63.14
C ASN A 11 57.68 16.05 62.22
N LEU A 12 57.94 17.34 62.51
CA LEU A 12 57.43 18.47 61.75
C LEU A 12 58.28 18.72 60.50
N ILE A 13 59.60 18.51 60.60
CA ILE A 13 60.54 18.64 59.47
C ILE A 13 60.41 17.46 58.50
N GLU A 14 60.24 16.23 58.97
CA GLU A 14 59.97 15.06 58.10
C GLU A 14 58.61 15.20 57.38
N SER A 15 57.61 15.76 58.04
CA SER A 15 56.31 16.07 57.43
C SER A 15 56.43 17.11 56.31
N LEU A 16 57.21 18.18 56.53
CA LEU A 16 57.47 19.24 55.56
C LEU A 16 58.37 18.80 54.38
N ALA A 17 59.31 17.89 54.61
CA ALA A 17 60.16 17.32 53.55
C ALA A 17 59.37 16.41 52.59
N SER A 18 58.32 15.73 53.08
CA SER A 18 57.42 14.89 52.26
C SER A 18 56.33 15.68 51.51
N PHE A 19 56.20 16.98 51.80
CA PHE A 19 55.11 17.83 51.30
C PHE A 19 55.19 18.10 49.77
N PRO A 20 56.37 18.38 49.18
CA PRO A 20 56.51 18.54 47.73
C PRO A 20 56.16 17.27 46.95
N GLU A 21 56.54 16.09 47.46
CA GLU A 21 56.21 14.80 46.84
C GLU A 21 54.71 14.50 46.88
N LYS A 22 54.05 14.81 48.00
CA LYS A 22 52.58 14.67 48.13
C LYS A 22 51.83 15.61 47.19
N ILE A 23 52.27 16.86 47.05
CA ILE A 23 51.69 17.83 46.10
C ILE A 23 51.91 17.37 44.65
N ASN A 24 53.12 16.93 44.30
CA ASN A 24 53.41 16.42 42.95
C ASN A 24 52.58 15.17 42.63
N SER A 25 52.40 14.25 43.58
CA SER A 25 51.52 13.09 43.38
C SER A 25 50.05 13.51 43.17
N ALA A 26 49.56 14.50 43.92
CA ALA A 26 48.19 15.00 43.80
C ALA A 26 47.95 15.71 42.46
N ILE A 27 48.93 16.45 41.96
CA ILE A 27 48.89 17.09 40.62
C ILE A 27 48.84 16.01 39.53
N VAL A 28 49.71 14.99 39.59
CA VAL A 28 49.74 13.87 38.63
C VAL A 28 48.43 13.06 38.67
N HIS A 29 47.86 12.83 39.85
CA HIS A 29 46.56 12.16 39.98
C HIS A 29 45.42 12.99 39.38
N LYS A 30 45.43 14.32 39.55
CA LYS A 30 44.44 15.24 38.99
C LYS A 30 44.53 15.31 37.46
N GLU A 31 45.74 15.34 36.91
CA GLU A 31 45.98 15.32 35.46
C GLU A 31 45.55 14.00 34.83
N LYS A 32 45.88 12.86 35.45
CA LYS A 32 45.38 11.54 35.01
C LYS A 32 43.86 11.50 35.00
N HIS A 33 43.21 11.97 36.07
CA HIS A 33 41.75 11.99 36.17
C HIS A 33 41.10 12.90 35.12
N ASN A 34 41.72 14.03 34.79
CA ASN A 34 41.26 14.91 33.71
C ASN A 34 41.41 14.25 32.33
N ASN A 35 42.53 13.59 32.06
CA ASN A 35 42.74 12.85 30.83
C ASN A 35 41.72 11.71 30.66
N TYR A 36 41.44 10.96 31.74
CA TYR A 36 40.40 9.90 31.71
C TYR A 36 39.01 10.48 31.40
N LYS A 37 38.64 11.61 32.01
CA LYS A 37 37.38 12.29 31.71
C LYS A 37 37.29 12.76 30.25
N GLN A 38 38.39 13.31 29.74
CA GLN A 38 38.45 13.82 28.36
C GLN A 38 38.35 12.67 27.34
N GLN A 39 38.99 11.52 27.63
CA GLN A 39 38.92 10.32 26.81
C GLN A 39 37.52 9.69 26.82
N GLN A 40 36.85 9.63 27.98
CA GLN A 40 35.45 9.17 28.07
C GLN A 40 34.49 10.07 27.29
N GLN A 41 34.70 11.39 27.32
CA GLN A 41 33.86 12.33 26.59
C GLN A 41 34.01 12.20 25.07
N GLN A 42 35.24 11.95 24.58
CA GLN A 42 35.48 11.66 23.16
C GLN A 42 34.83 10.35 22.70
N GLN A 43 34.92 9.30 23.52
CA GLN A 43 34.26 8.01 23.20
C GLN A 43 32.73 8.14 23.14
N GLN A 44 32.12 8.90 24.07
CA GLN A 44 30.68 9.17 24.02
C GLN A 44 30.27 9.98 22.78
N GLN A 45 31.07 10.97 22.37
CA GLN A 45 30.79 11.71 21.14
C GLN A 45 30.90 10.83 19.89
N GLN A 46 31.89 9.94 19.80
CA GLN A 46 32.00 9.00 18.68
C GLN A 46 30.79 8.05 18.59
N GLN A 47 30.37 7.47 19.71
CA GLN A 47 29.19 6.59 19.75
C GLN A 47 27.90 7.32 19.33
N LEU A 48 27.74 8.58 19.72
CA LEU A 48 26.59 9.40 19.31
C LEU A 48 26.61 9.68 17.79
N VAL A 49 27.78 10.00 17.23
CA VAL A 49 27.93 10.23 15.78
C VAL A 49 27.63 8.96 14.98
N GLU A 50 28.15 7.81 15.41
CA GLU A 50 27.87 6.52 14.77
C GLU A 50 26.39 6.14 14.84
N ALA A 51 25.74 6.34 16.00
CA ALA A 51 24.32 6.09 16.17
C ALA A 51 23.45 7.01 15.30
N CYS A 52 23.82 8.28 15.16
CA CYS A 52 23.15 9.23 14.26
C CYS A 52 23.31 8.83 12.78
N GLN A 53 24.52 8.46 12.36
CA GLN A 53 24.79 8.02 10.98
C GLN A 53 24.07 6.70 10.64
N SER A 54 24.00 5.75 11.58
CA SER A 54 23.24 4.50 11.38
C SER A 54 21.75 4.76 11.17
N LYS A 55 21.14 5.66 11.96
CA LYS A 55 19.73 6.03 11.82
C LYS A 55 19.45 6.75 10.49
N GLU A 56 20.32 7.66 10.06
CA GLU A 56 20.18 8.32 8.75
C GLU A 56 20.28 7.31 7.60
N ASN A 57 21.20 6.35 7.68
CA ASN A 57 21.34 5.30 6.68
C ASN A 57 20.14 4.35 6.62
N GLU A 58 19.55 3.99 7.77
CA GLU A 58 18.31 3.20 7.82
C GLU A 58 17.13 3.98 7.23
N THR A 59 17.01 5.26 7.56
CA THR A 59 15.94 6.13 7.03
C THR A 59 16.08 6.33 5.52
N GLN A 60 17.31 6.47 4.99
CA GLN A 60 17.56 6.54 3.55
C GLN A 60 17.29 5.21 2.83
N LYS A 61 17.62 4.06 3.44
CA LYS A 61 17.29 2.74 2.89
C LYS A 61 15.77 2.53 2.81
N GLN A 62 15.04 2.92 3.85
CA GLN A 62 13.57 2.84 3.86
C GLN A 62 12.96 3.75 2.79
N LYS A 63 13.46 4.99 2.65
CA LYS A 63 12.98 5.92 1.61
C LYS A 63 13.23 5.40 0.20
N LYS A 64 14.43 4.86 -0.08
CA LYS A 64 14.74 4.22 -1.38
C LYS A 64 13.84 3.02 -1.68
N ALA A 65 13.60 2.14 -0.70
CA ALA A 65 12.69 1.01 -0.88
C ALA A 65 11.24 1.45 -1.13
N GLN A 66 10.82 2.54 -0.49
CA GLN A 66 9.49 3.13 -0.66
C GLN A 66 9.34 3.82 -2.03
N ASP A 67 10.37 4.53 -2.48
CA ASP A 67 10.44 5.12 -3.82
C ASP A 67 10.45 4.04 -4.91
N GLU A 68 11.18 2.94 -4.72
CA GLU A 68 11.19 1.78 -5.64
C GLU A 68 9.84 1.07 -5.67
N LEU A 69 9.18 0.90 -4.53
CA LEU A 69 7.83 0.34 -4.45
C LEU A 69 6.82 1.23 -5.18
N GLU A 70 6.87 2.55 -4.98
CA GLU A 70 6.03 3.51 -5.68
C GLU A 70 6.29 3.48 -7.19
N LEU A 71 7.55 3.32 -7.61
CA LEU A 71 7.92 3.17 -9.01
C LEU A 71 7.37 1.87 -9.62
N LEU A 72 7.39 0.76 -8.86
CA LEU A 72 6.81 -0.52 -9.29
C LEU A 72 5.28 -0.45 -9.42
N TYR A 73 4.60 0.27 -8.52
CA TYR A 73 3.17 0.55 -8.65
C TYR A 73 2.87 1.42 -9.88
N LYS A 74 3.69 2.44 -10.16
CA LYS A 74 3.58 3.26 -11.39
C LYS A 74 3.84 2.44 -12.66
N ARG A 75 4.72 1.43 -12.61
CA ARG A 75 4.99 0.51 -13.75
C ARG A 75 3.87 -0.50 -14.00
N ARG A 76 3.01 -0.79 -13.02
CA ARG A 76 1.79 -1.62 -13.20
C ARG A 76 0.60 -0.75 -13.60
N ALA A 77 0.76 0.06 -14.64
CA ALA A 77 -0.32 0.87 -15.16
C ALA A 77 -1.43 -0.05 -15.69
N ASP A 78 -2.67 0.17 -15.21
CA ASP A 78 -3.84 -0.57 -15.67
C ASP A 78 -3.91 -0.47 -17.21
N PRO A 79 -3.99 -1.60 -17.95
CA PRO A 79 -3.99 -1.59 -19.41
C PRO A 79 -5.04 -0.65 -20.02
N VAL A 80 -6.16 -0.43 -19.32
CA VAL A 80 -7.23 0.49 -19.74
C VAL A 80 -6.74 1.94 -19.87
N TYR A 81 -5.71 2.35 -19.12
CA TYR A 81 -5.16 3.71 -19.19
C TYR A 81 -3.94 3.84 -20.11
N VAL A 82 -3.31 2.74 -20.49
CA VAL A 82 -2.08 2.75 -21.30
C VAL A 82 -2.38 2.51 -22.77
N LEU A 83 -3.33 1.63 -23.05
CA LEU A 83 -3.66 1.24 -24.42
C LEU A 83 -4.67 2.23 -25.04
N PRO A 84 -4.57 2.49 -26.35
CA PRO A 84 -5.59 3.25 -27.06
C PRO A 84 -6.98 2.64 -26.89
N ILE A 85 -7.99 3.50 -26.79
CA ILE A 85 -9.38 3.09 -26.52
C ILE A 85 -9.92 2.13 -27.58
N GLU A 86 -9.50 2.31 -28.83
CA GLU A 86 -9.89 1.47 -29.96
C GLU A 86 -9.36 0.03 -29.80
N ILE A 87 -8.14 -0.12 -29.27
CA ILE A 87 -7.53 -1.43 -29.02
C ILE A 87 -8.25 -2.14 -27.89
N ILE A 88 -8.52 -1.44 -26.79
CA ILE A 88 -9.29 -1.98 -25.66
C ILE A 88 -10.69 -2.41 -26.09
N ASN A 89 -11.39 -1.57 -26.86
CA ASN A 89 -12.72 -1.89 -27.37
C ASN A 89 -12.69 -3.10 -28.31
N SER A 90 -11.68 -3.21 -29.17
CA SER A 90 -11.50 -4.37 -30.05
C SER A 90 -11.30 -5.65 -29.27
N ILE A 91 -10.53 -5.61 -28.17
CA ILE A 91 -10.35 -6.76 -27.27
C ILE A 91 -11.70 -7.15 -26.66
N PHE A 92 -12.44 -6.21 -26.08
CA PHE A 92 -13.71 -6.51 -25.42
C PHE A 92 -14.78 -7.05 -26.37
N LEU A 93 -14.82 -6.58 -27.63
CA LEU A 93 -15.75 -7.10 -28.64
C LEU A 93 -15.50 -8.58 -29.00
N LEU A 94 -14.29 -9.09 -28.76
CA LEU A 94 -13.94 -10.49 -29.02
C LEU A 94 -14.18 -11.41 -27.81
N LEU A 95 -14.46 -10.84 -26.63
CA LEU A 95 -14.65 -11.63 -25.41
C LEU A 95 -16.09 -12.13 -25.30
N PRO A 96 -16.30 -13.37 -24.84
CA PRO A 96 -17.63 -13.86 -24.54
C PRO A 96 -18.23 -13.13 -23.32
N GLN A 97 -19.57 -13.10 -23.26
CA GLN A 97 -20.32 -12.35 -22.24
C GLN A 97 -19.90 -12.73 -20.81
N GLU A 98 -19.65 -14.01 -20.55
CA GLU A 98 -19.24 -14.53 -19.25
C GLU A 98 -17.90 -13.94 -18.80
N VAL A 99 -16.98 -13.75 -19.74
CA VAL A 99 -15.68 -13.14 -19.47
C VAL A 99 -15.82 -11.64 -19.28
N LEU A 100 -16.66 -10.97 -20.07
CA LEU A 100 -16.97 -9.54 -19.88
C LEU A 100 -17.56 -9.26 -18.48
N ILE A 101 -18.41 -10.15 -17.98
CA ILE A 101 -18.97 -10.08 -16.61
C ILE A 101 -17.88 -10.21 -15.54
N ILE A 102 -16.80 -10.96 -15.80
CA ILE A 102 -15.64 -11.03 -14.92
C ILE A 102 -14.82 -9.75 -15.04
N CYS A 103 -14.59 -9.26 -16.26
CA CYS A 103 -13.83 -8.05 -16.53
C CYS A 103 -14.39 -6.80 -15.82
N ILE A 104 -15.71 -6.63 -15.75
CA ILE A 104 -16.35 -5.52 -15.00
C ILE A 104 -16.12 -5.57 -13.47
N GLN A 105 -15.59 -6.68 -12.95
CA GLN A 105 -15.24 -6.85 -11.54
C GLN A 105 -13.77 -6.58 -11.25
N VAL A 106 -12.91 -6.49 -12.26
CA VAL A 106 -11.44 -6.36 -12.11
C VAL A 106 -11.08 -5.03 -11.43
N SER A 107 -11.56 -3.91 -11.98
CA SER A 107 -11.33 -2.59 -11.41
C SER A 107 -12.46 -1.63 -11.77
N LYS A 108 -12.51 -0.48 -11.11
CA LYS A 108 -13.45 0.60 -11.44
C LYS A 108 -13.26 1.06 -12.90
N SER A 109 -12.00 1.18 -13.33
CA SER A 109 -11.63 1.62 -14.68
C SER A 109 -12.10 0.65 -15.75
N TRP A 110 -11.91 -0.66 -15.55
CA TRP A 110 -12.43 -1.68 -16.46
C TRP A 110 -13.95 -1.63 -16.58
N ARG A 111 -14.63 -1.47 -15.45
CA ARG A 111 -16.09 -1.35 -15.43
C ARG A 111 -16.57 -0.13 -16.22
N GLU A 112 -15.98 1.04 -15.96
CA GLU A 112 -16.35 2.27 -16.66
C GLU A 112 -16.06 2.15 -18.16
N GLN A 113 -14.92 1.57 -18.54
CA GLN A 113 -14.58 1.37 -19.94
C GLN A 113 -15.55 0.43 -20.66
N ILE A 114 -15.85 -0.73 -20.08
CA ILE A 114 -16.74 -1.73 -20.69
C ILE A 114 -18.19 -1.24 -20.72
N LEU A 115 -18.68 -0.59 -19.67
CA LEU A 115 -20.06 -0.15 -19.60
C LEU A 115 -20.30 1.17 -20.35
N LEU A 116 -19.37 2.13 -20.32
CA LEU A 116 -19.65 3.46 -20.87
C LEU A 116 -19.05 3.65 -22.26
N ALA A 117 -17.83 3.14 -22.49
CA ALA A 117 -17.08 3.40 -23.72
C ALA A 117 -17.15 2.27 -24.76
N CYS A 118 -17.61 1.08 -24.36
CA CYS A 118 -17.73 -0.08 -25.22
C CYS A 118 -19.17 -0.63 -25.27
N ALA A 119 -20.16 0.25 -25.40
CA ALA A 119 -21.58 -0.11 -25.36
C ALA A 119 -21.98 -1.23 -26.36
N ASP A 120 -21.22 -1.36 -27.45
CA ASP A 120 -21.47 -2.33 -28.51
C ASP A 120 -21.32 -3.79 -28.06
N VAL A 121 -20.54 -4.08 -27.02
CA VAL A 121 -20.42 -5.44 -26.47
C VAL A 121 -21.73 -5.94 -25.85
N TRP A 122 -22.63 -5.02 -25.47
CA TRP A 122 -23.90 -5.33 -24.83
C TRP A 122 -25.09 -5.31 -25.79
N ARG A 123 -24.86 -5.16 -27.10
CA ARG A 123 -25.96 -5.20 -28.09
C ARG A 123 -26.69 -6.54 -28.11
N ASN A 124 -25.96 -7.63 -27.83
CA ASN A 124 -26.47 -8.98 -27.78
C ASN A 124 -26.32 -9.51 -26.36
N ILE A 125 -27.43 -9.78 -25.68
CA ILE A 125 -27.42 -10.35 -24.33
C ILE A 125 -28.10 -11.72 -24.33
N ILE A 126 -27.41 -12.70 -23.74
CA ILE A 126 -27.95 -14.04 -23.52
C ILE A 126 -28.03 -14.27 -22.01
N ILE A 127 -29.25 -14.42 -21.52
CA ILE A 127 -29.56 -14.76 -20.13
C ILE A 127 -29.78 -16.27 -20.08
N GLN A 128 -29.03 -16.94 -19.21
CA GLN A 128 -29.15 -18.38 -18.97
C GLN A 128 -29.23 -18.64 -17.46
N ASP A 129 -29.72 -19.83 -17.07
CA ASP A 129 -29.67 -20.28 -15.68
C ASP A 129 -28.20 -20.48 -15.25
N ASN A 130 -27.55 -19.42 -14.79
CA ASN A 130 -26.16 -19.43 -14.37
C ASN A 130 -25.94 -18.68 -13.05
N LYS A 131 -24.78 -18.92 -12.40
CA LYS A 131 -24.42 -18.31 -11.12
C LYS A 131 -24.18 -16.80 -11.20
N GLN A 132 -24.14 -16.22 -12.40
CA GLN A 132 -23.83 -14.81 -12.66
C GLN A 132 -25.08 -13.93 -12.84
N ASP A 133 -26.28 -14.43 -12.48
CA ASP A 133 -27.56 -13.71 -12.62
C ASP A 133 -27.53 -12.31 -11.99
N LYS A 134 -26.93 -12.15 -10.80
CA LYS A 134 -26.86 -10.84 -10.11
C LYS A 134 -26.09 -9.79 -10.91
N GLN A 135 -24.95 -10.17 -11.48
CA GLN A 135 -24.10 -9.28 -12.28
C GLN A 135 -24.77 -8.93 -13.60
N LEU A 136 -25.33 -9.92 -14.27
CA LEU A 136 -26.01 -9.69 -15.54
C LEU A 136 -27.26 -8.83 -15.34
N ALA A 137 -27.96 -8.97 -14.21
CA ALA A 137 -29.09 -8.10 -13.87
C ALA A 137 -28.66 -6.64 -13.72
N CYS A 138 -27.50 -6.40 -13.09
CA CYS A 138 -26.88 -5.08 -13.02
C CYS A 138 -26.53 -4.55 -14.42
N VAL A 139 -25.89 -5.35 -15.27
CA VAL A 139 -25.59 -4.96 -16.65
C VAL A 139 -26.88 -4.58 -17.40
N THR A 140 -27.95 -5.39 -17.31
CA THR A 140 -29.20 -5.07 -18.02
C THR A 140 -29.89 -3.80 -17.53
N SER A 141 -29.71 -3.39 -16.27
CA SER A 141 -30.31 -2.16 -15.76
C SER A 141 -29.56 -0.89 -16.21
N TYR A 142 -28.23 -0.97 -16.33
CA TYR A 142 -27.39 0.13 -16.81
C TYR A 142 -27.31 0.19 -18.34
N MET A 143 -27.13 -0.96 -18.99
CA MET A 143 -26.88 -1.08 -20.43
C MET A 143 -28.12 -1.42 -21.25
N GLY A 144 -29.29 -1.53 -20.61
CA GLY A 144 -30.55 -1.84 -21.30
C GLY A 144 -30.85 -0.93 -22.50
N VAL A 145 -30.32 0.30 -22.50
CA VAL A 145 -30.45 1.28 -23.58
C VAL A 145 -29.69 0.91 -24.87
N HIS A 146 -28.69 0.03 -24.76
CA HIS A 146 -27.82 -0.44 -25.84
C HIS A 146 -28.16 -1.85 -26.33
N VAL A 147 -29.00 -2.58 -25.59
CA VAL A 147 -29.42 -3.94 -25.96
C VAL A 147 -30.34 -3.88 -27.18
N LYS A 148 -29.97 -4.62 -28.24
CA LYS A 148 -30.77 -4.77 -29.45
C LYS A 148 -31.34 -6.17 -29.59
N HIS A 149 -30.59 -7.19 -29.17
CA HIS A 149 -30.99 -8.58 -29.25
C HIS A 149 -30.88 -9.21 -27.86
N MET A 150 -31.98 -9.76 -27.37
CA MET A 150 -32.03 -10.40 -26.07
C MET A 150 -32.56 -11.83 -26.20
N ILE A 151 -31.82 -12.78 -25.65
CA ILE A 151 -32.23 -14.18 -25.54
C ILE A 151 -32.33 -14.54 -24.07
N ILE A 152 -33.49 -15.00 -23.64
CA ILE A 152 -33.76 -15.42 -22.26
C ILE A 152 -34.03 -16.92 -22.26
N ASN A 153 -33.05 -17.70 -21.83
CA ASN A 153 -33.08 -19.16 -21.76
C ASN A 153 -32.99 -19.60 -20.29
N THR A 154 -34.07 -19.40 -19.55
CA THR A 154 -34.14 -19.76 -18.12
C THR A 154 -35.42 -20.53 -17.85
N THR A 155 -35.30 -21.51 -16.96
CA THR A 155 -36.41 -22.30 -16.39
C THR A 155 -37.21 -21.50 -15.37
N SER A 156 -36.61 -20.49 -14.75
CA SER A 156 -37.24 -19.68 -13.71
C SER A 156 -38.01 -18.50 -14.30
N GLU A 157 -39.33 -18.57 -14.19
CA GLU A 157 -40.22 -17.46 -14.52
C GLU A 157 -39.90 -16.17 -13.74
N LYS A 158 -39.51 -16.30 -12.46
CA LYS A 158 -39.10 -15.15 -11.64
C LYS A 158 -37.86 -14.45 -12.23
N VAL A 159 -36.90 -15.22 -12.73
CA VAL A 159 -35.69 -14.68 -13.38
C VAL A 159 -36.06 -13.99 -14.69
N ARG A 160 -36.94 -14.61 -15.51
CA ARG A 160 -37.46 -13.97 -16.74
C ARG A 160 -38.06 -12.60 -16.47
N PHE A 161 -39.02 -12.53 -15.52
CA PHE A 161 -39.67 -11.28 -15.16
C PHE A 161 -38.70 -10.25 -14.58
N LYS A 162 -37.72 -10.67 -13.78
CA LYS A 162 -36.69 -9.78 -13.23
C LYS A 162 -35.92 -9.06 -14.34
N TYR A 163 -35.44 -9.79 -15.35
CA TYR A 163 -34.69 -9.18 -16.45
C TYR A 163 -35.56 -8.30 -17.33
N LEU A 164 -36.79 -8.73 -17.64
CA LEU A 164 -37.73 -7.90 -18.38
C LEU A 164 -38.05 -6.60 -17.62
N LYS A 165 -38.25 -6.68 -16.30
CA LYS A 165 -38.50 -5.49 -15.47
C LYS A 165 -37.30 -4.55 -15.37
N ASN A 166 -36.07 -5.07 -15.41
CA ASN A 166 -34.84 -4.27 -15.32
C ASN A 166 -34.59 -3.42 -16.56
N ILE A 167 -35.16 -3.79 -17.71
CA ILE A 167 -35.16 -2.95 -18.90
C ILE A 167 -36.14 -1.82 -18.65
N LYS A 168 -35.62 -0.62 -18.38
CA LYS A 168 -36.44 0.57 -18.11
C LYS A 168 -37.49 0.78 -19.22
N ASN A 169 -38.68 1.24 -18.82
CA ASN A 169 -39.74 1.64 -19.75
C ASN A 169 -39.17 2.61 -20.79
N GLY A 170 -39.25 2.24 -22.08
CA GLY A 170 -38.66 2.98 -23.21
C GLY A 170 -37.42 2.33 -23.83
N HIS A 171 -36.67 1.51 -23.10
CA HIS A 171 -35.55 0.73 -23.67
C HIS A 171 -36.05 -0.48 -24.47
N PHE A 172 -37.20 -1.06 -24.11
CA PHE A 172 -37.85 -2.12 -24.87
C PHE A 172 -38.07 -1.75 -26.35
N ASN A 173 -38.40 -0.49 -26.63
CA ASN A 173 -38.62 -0.01 -28.01
C ASN A 173 -37.35 -0.08 -28.87
N ARG A 174 -36.18 -0.27 -28.27
CA ARG A 174 -34.89 -0.41 -28.96
C ARG A 174 -34.51 -1.87 -29.20
N ILE A 175 -35.20 -2.81 -28.54
CA ILE A 175 -34.98 -4.23 -28.72
C ILE A 175 -35.56 -4.62 -30.08
N GLN A 176 -34.68 -5.01 -30.98
CA GLN A 176 -35.00 -5.47 -32.34
C GLN A 176 -35.36 -6.95 -32.35
N SER A 177 -34.83 -7.74 -31.40
CA SER A 177 -35.14 -9.15 -31.28
C SER A 177 -35.20 -9.58 -29.81
N LEU A 178 -36.30 -10.22 -29.43
CA LEU A 178 -36.47 -10.83 -28.12
C LEU A 178 -36.90 -12.28 -28.31
N LYS A 179 -36.08 -13.22 -27.82
CA LYS A 179 -36.40 -14.65 -27.80
C LYS A 179 -36.44 -15.12 -26.36
N ILE A 180 -37.59 -15.62 -25.93
CA ILE A 180 -37.75 -16.23 -24.60
C ILE A 180 -37.97 -17.72 -24.81
N THR A 181 -37.07 -18.55 -24.31
CA THR A 181 -37.23 -20.00 -24.30
C THR A 181 -37.27 -20.50 -22.86
N SER A 182 -38.22 -21.39 -22.59
CA SER A 182 -38.24 -22.18 -21.37
C SER A 182 -37.75 -23.57 -21.75
N LYS A 183 -36.67 -24.05 -21.11
CA LYS A 183 -36.30 -25.46 -21.20
C LYS A 183 -37.28 -26.26 -20.34
N TYR A 184 -38.49 -26.48 -20.87
CA TYR A 184 -39.23 -27.67 -20.47
C TYR A 184 -38.55 -28.84 -21.16
N TYR A 185 -37.99 -29.74 -20.37
CA TYR A 185 -37.52 -31.03 -20.86
C TYR A 185 -38.72 -31.71 -21.56
N LEU A 186 -38.54 -32.00 -22.85
CA LEU A 186 -39.15 -33.15 -23.51
C LEU A 186 -38.61 -34.42 -22.85
#